data_AF-A0A3D0M751-F1
#
_entry.id   AF-A0A3D0M751-F1
#
_cell.length_a   1.000
_cell.length_b   1.000
_cell.length_c   1.000
_cell.angle_alpha   90.00
_cell.angle_beta   90.00
_cell.angle_gamma   90.00
#
_symmetry.space_group_name_H-M   'P 1'
#
loop_
_entity.id
_entity.type
_entity.pdbx_description
1 polymer ?
#
loop_
_entity_poly.entity_id
_entity_poly.type
_entity_poly.pdbx_seq_one_letter_code
_entity_poly.pdbx_strand_id
1 'polypeptide(L)'
;LLKGALVRHLVLPGCRRDSMDLMDYLGSHYRPGQILISLLRQYTPWGDAKKYPEIDRRLTTFEYESVVDRALANGLEGYRQGKDSQNMSLRPDFDGSGLQ
;
A
#
# COMPACT_ATOMS: atom_id res chain seq x y z
N LEU A 1 -19.68 -4.63 -0.95
CA LEU A 1 -19.27 -5.46 -2.11
C LEU A 1 -19.72 -6.89 -1.84
N LEU A 2 -20.60 -7.44 -2.68
CA LEU A 2 -21.05 -8.84 -2.52
C LEU A 2 -20.17 -9.82 -3.30
N LYS A 3 -19.52 -9.37 -4.40
CA LYS A 3 -18.54 -10.10 -5.23
C LYS A 3 -17.62 -9.09 -5.95
N GLY A 4 -16.34 -9.43 -6.14
CA GLY A 4 -15.35 -8.57 -6.81
C GLY A 4 -13.92 -8.86 -6.35
N ALA A 5 -12.93 -8.22 -6.97
CA ALA A 5 -11.52 -8.31 -6.58
C ALA A 5 -11.01 -6.97 -6.03
N LEU A 6 -10.37 -7.02 -4.86
CA LEU A 6 -9.71 -5.88 -4.22
C LEU A 6 -8.20 -6.12 -4.22
N VAL A 7 -7.45 -5.29 -4.92
CA VAL A 7 -5.98 -5.28 -4.91
C VAL A 7 -5.51 -4.44 -3.74
N ARG A 8 -4.84 -5.06 -2.76
CA ARG A 8 -4.23 -4.37 -1.63
C ARG A 8 -2.75 -4.21 -1.89
N HIS A 9 -2.29 -2.96 -2.05
CA HIS A 9 -0.89 -2.67 -2.35
C HIS A 9 -0.25 -1.87 -1.21
N LEU A 10 0.78 -2.43 -0.59
CA LEU A 10 1.57 -1.75 0.43
C LEU A 10 2.71 -1.00 -0.24
N VAL A 11 2.71 0.33 -0.11
CA VAL A 11 3.80 1.15 -0.63
C VAL A 11 4.96 1.10 0.36
N LEU A 12 6.12 0.63 -0.10
CA LEU A 12 7.34 0.57 0.69
C LEU A 12 8.18 1.84 0.53
N PRO A 13 8.92 2.27 1.58
CA PRO A 13 9.87 3.36 1.47
C PRO A 13 10.89 3.09 0.35
N GLY A 14 11.17 4.08 -0.50
CA GLY A 14 12.10 3.96 -1.62
C GLY A 14 11.52 3.30 -2.88
N CYS A 15 10.42 2.55 -2.78
CA CYS A 15 9.85 1.75 -3.86
C CYS A 15 8.64 2.42 -4.55
N ARG A 16 8.55 3.75 -4.52
CA ARG A 16 7.41 4.47 -5.14
C ARG A 16 7.34 4.26 -6.66
N ARG A 17 8.48 4.07 -7.33
CA ARG A 17 8.54 3.87 -8.79
C ARG A 17 7.93 2.52 -9.17
N ASP A 18 8.38 1.44 -8.54
CA ASP A 18 7.81 0.11 -8.74
C ASP A 18 6.30 0.09 -8.44
N SER A 19 5.87 0.85 -7.42
CA SER A 19 4.46 1.01 -7.10
C SER A 19 3.67 1.75 -8.19
N MET A 20 4.26 2.78 -8.81
CA MET A 20 3.66 3.48 -9.95
C MET A 20 3.61 2.60 -11.20
N ASP A 21 4.66 1.85 -11.48
CA ASP A 21 4.72 0.91 -12.60
C ASP A 21 3.63 -0.17 -12.46
N LEU A 22 3.36 -0.62 -11.23
CA LEU A 22 2.22 -1.48 -10.94
C LEU A 22 0.88 -0.79 -11.23
N MET A 23 0.70 0.49 -10.87
CA MET A 23 -0.54 1.22 -11.20
C MET A 23 -0.72 1.36 -12.71
N ASP A 24 0.36 1.65 -13.44
CA ASP A 24 0.36 1.73 -14.90
C ASP A 24 -0.01 0.38 -15.52
N TYR A 25 0.58 -0.72 -15.02
CA TYR A 25 0.22 -2.07 -15.43
C TYR A 25 -1.26 -2.38 -15.18
N LEU A 26 -1.75 -2.15 -13.96
CA LEU A 26 -3.15 -2.44 -13.60
C LEU A 26 -4.14 -1.60 -14.42
N GLY A 27 -3.85 -0.32 -14.64
CA GLY A 27 -4.68 0.57 -15.48
C GLY A 27 -4.72 0.14 -16.94
N SER A 28 -3.62 -0.40 -17.46
CA SER A 28 -3.56 -0.92 -18.84
C SER A 28 -4.24 -2.28 -19.00
N HIS A 29 -4.26 -3.11 -17.95
CA HIS A 29 -4.71 -4.50 -18.02
C HIS A 29 -6.19 -4.69 -17.67
N TYR A 30 -6.75 -3.82 -16.82
CA TYR A 30 -8.11 -3.92 -16.33
C TYR A 30 -8.98 -2.77 -16.81
N ARG A 31 -10.25 -3.06 -17.09
CA ARG A 31 -11.23 -2.00 -17.40
C ARG A 31 -11.65 -1.26 -16.12
N PRO A 32 -12.06 0.01 -16.21
CA PRO A 32 -12.63 0.74 -15.08
C PRO A 32 -13.75 -0.06 -14.38
N GLY A 33 -13.71 -0.11 -13.05
CA GLY A 33 -14.66 -0.85 -12.21
C GLY A 33 -14.47 -2.37 -12.15
N GLN A 34 -13.53 -2.95 -12.91
CA GLN A 34 -13.26 -4.40 -12.86
C GLN A 34 -12.51 -4.82 -11.59
N ILE A 35 -11.66 -3.95 -11.07
CA ILE A 35 -10.94 -4.12 -9.82
C ILE A 35 -11.07 -2.85 -8.98
N LEU A 36 -10.94 -3.00 -7.67
CA LEU A 36 -10.71 -1.88 -6.76
C LEU A 36 -9.29 -1.94 -6.22
N ILE A 37 -8.69 -0.78 -5.97
CA ILE A 37 -7.37 -0.69 -5.34
C ILE A 37 -7.48 -0.10 -3.94
N SER A 38 -6.83 -0.74 -2.98
CA SER A 38 -6.58 -0.19 -1.66
C SER A 38 -5.07 0.06 -1.51
N LEU A 39 -4.67 1.33 -1.57
CA LEU A 39 -3.29 1.74 -1.32
C LEU A 39 -3.07 1.87 0.18
N LEU A 40 -2.10 1.12 0.69
CA LEU A 40 -1.76 1.06 2.11
C LEU A 40 -0.50 1.88 2.38
N ARG A 41 -0.58 2.69 3.44
CA ARG A 41 0.51 3.57 3.87
C ARG A 41 1.27 3.02 5.09
N GLN A 42 0.73 2.01 5.76
CA GLN A 42 1.09 1.60 7.12
C GLN A 42 2.31 0.69 7.20
N TYR A 43 3.41 1.05 6.54
CA TYR A 43 4.65 0.31 6.69
C TYR A 43 5.36 0.72 7.99
N THR A 44 5.58 -0.24 8.88
CA THR A 44 6.39 -0.04 10.09
C THR A 44 7.54 -1.06 10.09
N PRO A 45 8.81 -0.62 10.09
CA PRO A 45 9.95 -1.53 10.15
C PRO A 45 9.83 -2.54 11.29
N TRP A 46 10.19 -3.79 11.03
CA TRP A 46 10.12 -4.89 11.99
C TRP A 46 11.23 -5.92 11.78
N GLY A 47 11.65 -6.58 12.86
CA GLY A 47 12.67 -7.62 12.83
C GLY A 47 13.94 -7.17 12.14
N ASP A 48 14.34 -7.93 11.11
CA ASP A 48 15.54 -7.70 10.32
C ASP A 48 15.49 -6.46 9.42
N ALA A 49 14.32 -5.81 9.25
CA ALA A 49 14.23 -4.55 8.51
C ALA A 49 15.20 -3.49 9.05
N LYS A 50 15.51 -3.52 10.35
CA LYS A 50 16.50 -2.65 11.00
C LYS A 50 17.92 -2.77 10.45
N LYS A 51 18.23 -3.86 9.75
CA LYS A 51 19.53 -4.09 9.10
C LYS A 51 19.62 -3.40 7.73
N TYR A 52 18.51 -2.88 7.21
CA TYR A 52 18.37 -2.35 5.85
C TYR A 52 17.89 -0.90 5.89
N PRO A 53 18.80 0.09 5.91
CA PRO A 53 18.45 1.52 6.05
C PRO A 53 17.42 2.04 5.04
N GLU A 54 17.35 1.45 3.85
CA GLU A 54 16.41 1.80 2.79
C GLU A 54 14.95 1.56 3.19
N ILE A 55 14.70 0.54 4.00
CA ILE A 55 13.39 0.17 4.51
C ILE A 55 13.28 0.37 6.03
N ASP A 56 14.35 0.67 6.77
CA ASP A 56 14.28 1.00 8.21
C ASP A 56 13.80 2.45 8.47
N ARG A 57 12.78 2.88 7.73
CA ARG A 57 12.19 4.21 7.88
C ARG A 57 10.71 4.19 7.55
N ARG A 58 10.03 5.27 7.92
CA ARG A 58 8.65 5.48 7.52
C ARG A 58 8.55 5.94 6.07
N LEU A 59 7.47 5.53 5.42
CA LEU A 59 7.06 6.03 4.11
C LEU A 59 6.73 7.52 4.22
N THR A 60 7.32 8.35 3.37
CA THR A 60 7.03 9.79 3.36
C THR A 60 5.65 10.07 2.77
N THR A 61 5.09 11.24 3.07
CA THR A 61 3.86 11.71 2.39
C THR A 61 4.06 11.75 0.87
N PHE A 62 5.17 12.32 0.42
CA PHE A 62 5.44 12.48 -0.99
C PHE A 62 5.49 11.14 -1.74
N GLU A 63 6.18 10.14 -1.18
CA GLU A 63 6.24 8.81 -1.79
C GLU A 63 4.85 8.18 -1.94
N TYR A 64 4.00 8.30 -0.92
CA TYR A 64 2.65 7.76 -0.95
C TYR A 64 1.75 8.50 -1.95
N GLU A 65 1.69 9.84 -1.87
CA GLU A 65 0.85 10.64 -2.75
C GLU A 65 1.24 10.47 -4.22
N SER A 66 2.54 10.31 -4.52
CA SER A 66 3.00 10.03 -5.90
C SER A 66 2.33 8.77 -6.50
N VAL A 67 2.12 7.73 -5.68
CA VAL A 67 1.48 6.49 -6.11
C VAL A 67 -0.03 6.67 -6.23
N VAL A 68 -0.64 7.42 -5.30
CA VAL A 68 -2.06 7.77 -5.36
C VAL A 68 -2.39 8.55 -6.63
N ASP A 69 -1.60 9.59 -6.93
CA ASP A 69 -1.78 10.41 -8.13
C ASP A 69 -1.66 9.57 -9.40
N ARG A 70 -0.75 8.59 -9.41
CA ARG A 70 -0.61 7.66 -10.53
C ARG A 70 -1.79 6.71 -10.66
N ALA A 71 -2.31 6.19 -9.56
CA ALA A 71 -3.51 5.34 -9.59
C ALA A 71 -4.71 6.12 -10.17
N LEU A 72 -4.89 7.38 -9.73
CA LEU A 72 -5.94 8.27 -10.24
C LEU A 72 -5.77 8.57 -11.73
N ALA A 73 -4.54 8.84 -12.19
CA ALA A 73 -4.25 9.09 -13.59
C ALA A 73 -4.58 7.89 -14.50
N ASN A 74 -4.49 6.67 -13.97
CA ASN A 74 -4.85 5.44 -14.66
C ASN A 74 -6.35 5.07 -14.53
N GLY A 75 -7.17 5.93 -13.93
CA GLY A 75 -8.61 5.66 -13.74
C GLY A 75 -8.90 4.51 -12.78
N LEU A 76 -7.95 4.18 -11.88
CA LEU A 76 -8.12 3.12 -10.90
C LEU A 76 -8.95 3.64 -9.73
N GLU A 77 -10.07 2.96 -9.46
CA GLU A 77 -10.98 3.29 -8.37
C GLU A 77 -10.60 2.56 -7.09
N GLY A 78 -10.88 3.16 -5.93
CA GLY A 78 -10.81 2.46 -4.65
C GLY A 78 -10.55 3.35 -3.44
N TYR A 79 -9.78 2.82 -2.50
CA TYR A 79 -9.64 3.36 -1.15
C TYR A 79 -8.22 3.85 -0.89
N ARG A 80 -8.10 5.09 -0.41
CA ARG A 80 -6.86 5.65 0.13
C ARG A 80 -6.93 5.75 1.64
N GLN A 81 -5.84 5.43 2.33
CA GLN A 81 -5.74 5.63 3.77
C GLN A 81 -5.21 7.03 4.08
N GLY A 82 -5.88 7.74 4.99
CA GLY A 82 -5.45 9.05 5.49
C GLY A 82 -4.16 8.96 6.32
N LYS A 83 -3.49 10.10 6.51
CA LYS A 83 -2.19 10.18 7.22
C LYS A 83 -2.24 9.61 8.64
N ASP A 84 -3.39 9.76 9.32
CA ASP A 84 -3.59 9.39 10.73
C ASP A 84 -3.77 7.88 10.95
N SER A 85 -3.79 7.09 9.87
CA SER A 85 -3.90 5.63 9.94
C SER A 85 -2.58 4.93 10.33
N GLN A 86 -1.49 5.69 10.54
CA GLN A 86 -0.17 5.15 10.91
C GLN A 86 0.04 4.91 12.41
N ASN A 87 -1.02 4.69 13.17
CA ASN A 87 -0.87 4.31 14.58
C ASN A 87 -0.26 2.90 14.67
N MET A 88 0.79 2.78 15.49
CA MET A 88 1.51 1.54 15.80
C MET A 88 0.58 0.46 16.39
N SER A 89 -0.62 0.86 16.84
CA SER A 89 -1.70 0.02 17.38
C SER A 89 -2.36 -0.93 16.38
N LEU A 90 -2.02 -0.89 15.08
CA LEU A 90 -2.53 -1.83 14.08
C LEU A 90 -1.60 -3.04 13.84
N ARG A 91 -0.49 -3.13 14.57
CA ARG A 91 0.45 -4.25 14.45
C ARG A 91 -0.05 -5.43 15.31
N PRO A 92 -0.31 -6.62 14.74
CA PRO A 92 -0.49 -7.84 15.52
C PRO A 92 0.82 -8.19 16.24
N ASP A 93 0.76 -8.77 17.44
CA ASP A 93 1.97 -9.13 18.19
C ASP A 93 2.76 -10.29 17.55
N PHE A 94 2.22 -10.92 16.49
CA PHE A 94 2.83 -11.99 15.69
C PHE A 94 3.49 -13.11 16.52
N ASP A 95 3.00 -13.31 17.74
CA ASP A 95 3.47 -14.28 18.73
C ASP A 95 2.72 -15.62 18.64
N GLY A 96 1.84 -15.75 17.65
CA GLY A 96 1.01 -16.95 17.47
C GLY A 96 -0.12 -17.09 18.50
N SER A 97 -0.27 -16.14 19.44
CA SER A 97 -1.30 -16.19 20.49
C SER A 97 -2.74 -16.06 19.95
N GLY A 98 -2.90 -15.58 18.72
CA GLY A 98 -4.18 -15.41 18.03
C GLY A 98 -4.61 -16.56 17.12
N LEU A 99 -3.89 -17.69 17.08
CA LEU A 99 -4.30 -18.88 16.33
C LEU A 99 -5.25 -19.72 17.20
N GLN A 100 -6.56 -19.67 16.92
CA GLN A 100 -7.55 -20.65 17.41
C GLN A 100 -7.93 -21.62 16.31
#